data_AF-A0A7S0MRV5-F1
#
_entry.id   AF-A0A7S0MRV5-F1
#
_cell.length_a   1.000
_cell.length_b   1.000
_cell.length_c   1.000
_cell.angle_alpha   90.00
_cell.angle_beta   90.00
_cell.angle_gamma   90.00
#
_symmetry.space_group_name_H-M   'P 1'
#
loop_
_entity.id
_entity.type
_entity.pdbx_description
1 polymer ?
#
loop_
_entity_poly.entity_id
_entity_poly.type
_entity_poly.pdbx_seq_one_letter_code
_entity_poly.pdbx_strand_id
1 'polypeptide(L)'
;NQERVEYRKELEEEKQLVKWQREAEREQEEEEREGRLARIRAQVKVTVPDDPTRHLASIAAHQHPFDAYDSDMQKTAFFRPVNGYTTSHLMRDPRFKVQLALNEAGIKNPQLRQMAVATAGPFRSRPDNLTTAQKGVPFHMAVTGPAGGSV
;
A
#
# COMPACT_ATOMS: atom_id res chain seq x y z
N ASN A 1 47.07 -17.16 -42.95
CA ASN A 1 47.51 -16.98 -41.54
C ASN A 1 47.55 -15.51 -41.12
N GLN A 2 48.08 -14.59 -41.94
CA GLN A 2 48.14 -13.14 -41.65
C GLN A 2 46.76 -12.50 -41.43
N GLU A 3 45.79 -12.76 -42.32
CA GLU A 3 44.40 -12.25 -42.20
C GLU A 3 43.71 -12.63 -40.88
N ARG A 4 43.99 -13.83 -40.35
CA ARG A 4 43.44 -14.28 -39.06
C ARG A 4 44.07 -13.57 -37.86
N VAL A 5 45.31 -13.10 -38.00
CA VAL A 5 46.01 -12.34 -36.97
C VAL A 5 45.51 -10.90 -36.96
N GLU A 6 45.30 -10.30 -38.13
CA GLU A 6 44.71 -8.96 -38.27
C GLU A 6 43.29 -8.91 -37.71
N TYR A 7 42.44 -9.86 -38.10
CA TYR A 7 41.07 -9.97 -37.56
C TYR A 7 41.03 -10.12 -36.03
N ARG A 8 42.00 -10.82 -35.44
CA ARG A 8 42.08 -10.95 -33.97
C ARG A 8 42.51 -9.66 -33.30
N LYS A 9 43.41 -8.90 -33.92
CA LYS A 9 43.83 -7.58 -33.41
C LYS A 9 42.67 -6.60 -33.42
N GLU A 10 41.91 -6.54 -34.51
CA GLU A 10 40.72 -5.70 -34.63
C GLU A 10 39.69 -6.05 -33.54
N LEU A 11 39.42 -7.35 -33.33
CA LEU A 11 38.52 -7.80 -32.25
C LEU A 11 39.04 -7.47 -30.84
N GLU A 12 40.36 -7.45 -30.64
CA GLU A 12 40.97 -7.07 -29.36
C GLU A 12 40.87 -5.56 -29.12
N GLU A 13 41.07 -4.75 -30.17
CA GLU A 13 40.92 -3.30 -30.15
C GLU A 13 39.46 -2.90 -29.88
N GLU A 14 38.49 -3.52 -30.56
CA GLU A 14 37.06 -3.31 -30.29
C GLU A 14 36.69 -3.65 -28.84
N LYS A 15 37.20 -4.77 -28.30
CA LYS A 15 36.96 -5.14 -26.90
C LYS A 15 37.56 -4.14 -25.92
N GLN A 16 38.73 -3.60 -26.20
CA GLN A 16 39.37 -2.58 -25.37
C GLN A 16 38.56 -1.28 -25.41
N LEU A 17 38.10 -0.86 -26.58
CA LEU A 17 37.28 0.33 -26.75
C LEU A 17 35.94 0.23 -25.99
N VAL A 18 35.26 -0.91 -26.10
CA VAL A 18 34.00 -1.17 -25.37
C VAL A 18 34.21 -1.19 -23.86
N LYS A 19 35.34 -1.74 -23.38
CA LYS A 19 35.67 -1.71 -21.94
C LYS A 19 35.88 -0.27 -21.46
N TRP A 20 36.67 0.50 -22.19
CA TRP A 20 36.95 1.89 -21.86
C TRP A 20 35.67 2.75 -21.84
N GLN A 21 34.79 2.59 -22.83
CA GLN A 21 33.49 3.27 -22.85
C GLN A 21 32.63 2.91 -21.64
N ARG A 22 32.57 1.62 -21.27
CA ARG A 22 31.81 1.17 -20.11
C ARG A 22 32.41 1.63 -18.77
N GLU A 23 33.72 1.85 -18.72
CA GLU A 23 34.39 2.41 -17.54
C GLU A 23 34.06 3.90 -17.43
N ALA A 24 34.15 4.65 -18.53
CA ALA A 24 33.78 6.07 -18.58
C ALA A 24 32.30 6.32 -18.23
N GLU A 25 31.38 5.47 -18.72
CA GLU A 25 29.95 5.56 -18.37
C GLU A 25 29.71 5.30 -16.87
N ARG A 26 30.45 4.36 -16.27
CA ARG A 26 30.33 4.06 -14.84
C ARG A 26 30.84 5.21 -13.98
N GLU A 27 31.98 5.80 -14.36
CA GLU A 27 32.51 6.97 -13.66
C GLU A 27 31.52 8.14 -13.68
N GLN A 28 30.89 8.41 -14.84
CA GLN A 28 29.85 9.45 -14.94
C GLN A 28 28.63 9.13 -14.07
N GLU A 29 28.14 7.89 -14.06
CA GLU A 29 27.00 7.49 -13.23
C GLU A 29 27.31 7.62 -11.73
N GLU A 30 28.53 7.28 -11.31
CA GLU A 30 29.00 7.45 -9.94
C GLU A 30 29.06 8.93 -9.54
N GLU A 31 29.63 9.80 -10.38
CA GLU A 31 29.68 11.24 -10.13
C GLU A 31 28.26 11.86 -10.01
N GLU A 32 27.33 11.47 -10.88
CA GLU A 32 25.94 11.93 -10.81
C GLU A 32 25.25 11.45 -9.52
N ARG A 33 25.49 10.20 -9.13
CA ARG A 33 24.95 9.62 -7.90
C ARG A 33 25.49 10.34 -6.67
N GLU A 34 26.79 10.61 -6.63
CA GLU A 34 27.42 11.36 -5.55
C GLU A 34 26.90 12.79 -5.48
N GLY A 35 26.73 13.46 -6.62
CA GLY A 35 26.15 14.80 -6.70
C GLY A 35 24.71 14.84 -6.17
N ARG A 36 23.89 13.84 -6.52
CA ARG A 36 22.52 13.70 -6.00
C ARG A 36 22.51 13.48 -4.49
N LEU A 37 23.40 12.62 -4.00
CA LEU A 37 23.53 12.33 -2.57
C LEU A 37 24.00 13.54 -1.77
N ALA A 38 24.94 14.32 -2.31
CA ALA A 38 25.41 15.56 -1.71
C ALA A 38 24.28 16.59 -1.54
N ARG A 39 23.42 16.74 -2.56
CA ARG A 39 22.23 17.61 -2.48
C ARG A 39 21.26 17.17 -1.38
N ILE A 40 20.97 15.87 -1.29
CA ILE A 40 20.11 15.32 -0.24
C ILE A 40 20.72 15.53 1.15
N ARG A 41 22.02 15.29 1.30
CA ARG A 41 22.76 15.54 2.56
C ARG A 41 22.69 17.00 2.97
N ALA A 42 22.76 17.93 2.02
CA ALA A 42 22.60 19.36 2.30
C ALA A 42 21.16 19.71 2.73
N GLN A 43 20.14 19.10 2.13
CA GLN A 43 18.74 19.30 2.51
C GLN A 43 18.39 18.75 3.90
N VAL A 44 18.90 17.56 4.22
CA VAL A 44 18.62 16.86 5.49
C VAL A 44 19.60 17.27 6.60
N LYS A 45 20.55 18.17 6.30
CA LYS A 45 21.51 18.66 7.29
C LYS A 45 20.73 19.25 8.47
N VAL A 46 20.88 18.64 9.63
CA VAL A 46 20.23 19.08 10.86
C VAL A 46 20.86 20.41 11.28
N THR A 47 20.08 21.49 11.18
CA THR A 47 20.51 22.85 11.55
C THR A 47 20.39 23.12 13.06
N VAL A 48 19.69 22.25 13.77
CA VAL A 48 19.40 22.42 15.21
C VAL A 48 20.48 21.71 16.02
N PRO A 49 21.03 22.34 17.09
CA PRO A 49 21.95 21.66 17.99
C PRO A 49 21.29 20.44 18.63
N ASP A 50 22.08 19.43 18.95
CA ASP A 50 21.61 18.25 19.69
C ASP A 50 21.17 18.69 21.10
N ASP A 51 19.87 18.66 21.34
CA ASP A 51 19.27 19.08 22.60
C ASP A 51 18.72 17.83 23.33
N PRO A 52 19.50 17.24 24.25
CA PRO A 52 19.09 16.06 25.00
C PRO A 52 17.87 16.34 25.89
N THR A 53 17.63 17.59 26.25
CA THR A 53 16.48 17.95 27.08
C THR A 53 15.17 17.86 26.30
N ARG A 54 15.19 18.10 24.99
CA ARG A 54 14.02 17.92 24.10
C ARG A 54 13.55 16.47 24.04
N HIS A 55 14.46 15.51 24.15
CA HIS A 55 14.13 14.09 24.19
C HIS A 55 13.46 13.69 25.52
N LEU A 56 13.81 14.37 26.60
CA LEU A 56 13.27 14.13 27.94
C LEU A 56 12.04 14.99 28.25
N ALA A 57 11.78 16.03 27.45
CA ALA A 57 10.64 16.92 27.62
C ALA A 57 9.32 16.19 27.31
N SER A 58 8.36 16.28 28.23
CA SER A 58 7.00 15.79 27.99
C SER A 58 6.39 16.51 26.79
N ILE A 59 5.94 15.76 25.77
CA ILE A 59 5.18 16.33 24.66
C ILE A 59 3.83 16.84 25.21
N ALA A 60 3.28 17.92 24.66
CA ALA A 60 2.00 18.51 25.10
C ALA A 60 0.85 17.48 25.20
N ALA A 61 0.87 16.44 24.36
CA ALA A 61 -0.09 15.33 24.42
C ALA A 61 0.01 14.47 25.72
N HIS A 62 1.15 14.49 26.41
CA HIS A 62 1.36 13.82 27.71
C HIS A 62 1.08 14.73 28.91
N GLN A 63 0.86 16.03 28.71
CA GLN A 63 0.53 16.97 29.78
C GLN A 63 -0.98 17.02 30.10
N HIS A 64 -1.81 16.26 29.39
CA HIS A 64 -3.20 16.13 29.75
C HIS A 64 -3.34 15.36 31.07
N PRO A 65 -3.98 15.93 32.10
CA PRO A 65 -4.24 15.23 33.34
C PRO A 65 -5.15 14.03 33.05
N PHE A 66 -4.63 12.84 33.33
CA PHE A 66 -5.40 11.58 33.33
C PHE A 66 -6.59 11.62 34.29
N ASP A 67 -6.65 12.59 35.20
CA ASP A 67 -7.64 12.70 36.26
C ASP A 67 -9.00 13.29 35.81
N ALA A 68 -9.12 13.73 34.56
CA ALA A 68 -10.41 14.16 33.98
C ALA A 68 -11.13 13.03 33.21
N TYR A 69 -10.67 11.79 33.34
CA TYR A 69 -11.40 10.65 32.82
C TYR A 69 -12.39 10.15 33.87
N ASP A 70 -13.64 10.59 33.69
CA ASP A 70 -14.82 9.85 34.13
C ASP A 70 -14.55 8.35 34.03
N SER A 71 -14.98 7.60 35.05
CA SER A 71 -14.77 6.16 35.22
C SER A 71 -15.11 5.28 34.01
N ASP A 72 -15.79 5.85 33.00
CA ASP A 72 -16.10 5.20 31.73
C ASP A 72 -14.91 5.15 30.75
N MET A 73 -13.89 6.01 30.88
CA MET A 73 -12.71 6.01 29.99
C MET A 73 -11.59 5.06 30.41
N GLN A 74 -11.75 4.37 31.55
CA GLN A 74 -10.92 3.22 31.91
C GLN A 74 -11.22 1.96 31.08
N LYS A 75 -12.20 2.01 30.17
CA LYS A 75 -12.30 1.07 29.04
C LYS A 75 -11.31 1.50 27.96
N THR A 76 -10.03 1.40 28.30
CA THR A 76 -8.84 1.50 27.45
C THR A 76 -9.11 1.54 25.94
N ALA A 77 -8.78 2.66 25.30
CA ALA A 77 -8.65 2.75 23.84
C ALA A 77 -7.66 1.71 23.26
N PHE A 78 -6.75 1.18 24.09
CA PHE A 78 -5.77 0.15 23.75
C PHE A 78 -6.35 -1.27 23.60
N PHE A 79 -7.48 -1.58 24.26
CA PHE A 79 -8.13 -2.90 24.19
C PHE A 79 -9.57 -2.80 23.68
N ARG A 80 -9.81 -1.99 22.65
CA ARG A 80 -11.07 -2.14 21.90
C ARG A 80 -11.10 -3.56 21.32
N PRO A 81 -12.21 -4.31 21.48
CA PRO A 81 -12.32 -5.61 20.85
C PRO A 81 -12.13 -5.43 19.34
N VAL A 82 -11.15 -6.13 18.78
CA VAL A 82 -10.95 -6.15 17.33
C VAL A 82 -12.15 -6.85 16.73
N ASN A 83 -13.03 -6.05 16.13
CA ASN A 83 -14.23 -6.51 15.47
C ASN A 83 -13.88 -7.21 14.15
N GLY A 84 -13.41 -8.46 14.24
CA GLY A 84 -13.13 -9.30 13.08
C GLY A 84 -14.38 -9.92 12.45
N TYR A 85 -14.20 -10.53 11.29
CA TYR A 85 -15.18 -11.43 10.69
C TYR A 85 -14.87 -12.86 11.12
N THR A 86 -15.87 -13.57 11.63
CA THR A 86 -15.77 -15.03 11.82
C THR A 86 -16.34 -15.74 10.60
N THR A 87 -16.07 -17.05 10.48
CA THR A 87 -16.62 -17.89 9.41
C THR A 87 -18.15 -17.82 9.34
N SER A 88 -18.83 -17.71 10.48
CA SER A 88 -20.30 -17.55 10.52
C SER A 88 -20.77 -16.21 9.94
N HIS A 89 -19.99 -15.13 10.09
CA HIS A 89 -20.28 -13.84 9.46
C HIS A 89 -20.09 -13.90 7.95
N LEU A 90 -19.06 -14.59 7.46
CA LEU A 90 -18.82 -14.79 6.02
C LEU A 90 -19.94 -15.63 5.39
N MET A 91 -20.30 -16.74 6.04
CA MET A 91 -21.39 -17.61 5.61
C MET A 91 -22.78 -16.97 5.74
N ARG A 92 -22.90 -15.75 6.28
CA ARG A 92 -24.16 -15.00 6.26
C ARG A 92 -24.38 -14.29 4.92
N ASP A 93 -23.31 -14.00 4.18
CA ASP A 93 -23.39 -13.32 2.90
C ASP A 93 -23.74 -14.29 1.76
N PRO A 94 -24.88 -14.11 1.05
CA PRO A 94 -25.23 -14.95 -0.08
C PRO A 94 -24.21 -14.84 -1.23
N ARG A 95 -23.54 -13.71 -1.43
CA ARG A 95 -22.48 -13.57 -2.44
C ARG A 95 -21.30 -14.49 -2.15
N PHE A 96 -20.90 -14.56 -0.89
CA PHE A 96 -19.80 -15.42 -0.45
C PHE A 96 -20.14 -16.91 -0.68
N LYS A 97 -21.37 -17.32 -0.36
CA LYS A 97 -21.85 -18.69 -0.64
C LYS A 97 -21.82 -19.03 -2.12
N VAL A 98 -22.30 -18.13 -2.97
CA VAL A 98 -22.30 -18.33 -4.42
C VAL A 98 -20.87 -18.44 -4.96
N GLN A 99 -19.95 -17.58 -4.49
CA GLN A 99 -18.54 -17.68 -4.88
C GLN A 99 -17.90 -19.00 -4.45
N LEU A 100 -18.18 -19.46 -3.23
CA LEU A 100 -17.69 -20.74 -2.72
C LEU A 100 -18.21 -21.90 -3.58
N ALA A 101 -19.52 -21.96 -3.84
CA ALA A 101 -20.13 -22.98 -4.68
C ALA A 101 -19.57 -22.98 -6.12
N LEU A 102 -19.32 -21.80 -6.70
CA LEU A 102 -18.70 -21.68 -8.04
C LEU A 102 -17.25 -22.19 -8.05
N ASN A 103 -16.51 -22.01 -6.96
CA ASN A 103 -15.16 -22.55 -6.82
C ASN A 103 -15.18 -24.07 -6.67
N GLU A 104 -16.07 -24.61 -5.83
CA GLU A 104 -16.25 -26.06 -5.64
C GLU A 104 -16.70 -26.74 -6.94
N ALA A 105 -17.55 -26.10 -7.73
CA ALA A 105 -17.96 -26.57 -9.06
C ALA A 105 -16.88 -26.38 -10.15
N GLY A 106 -15.75 -25.74 -9.86
CA GLY A 106 -14.66 -25.53 -10.82
C GLY A 106 -14.96 -24.51 -11.93
N ILE A 107 -15.98 -23.66 -11.76
CA ILE A 107 -16.38 -22.68 -12.78
C ILE A 107 -15.44 -21.48 -12.75
N LYS A 108 -14.64 -21.33 -13.80
CA LYS A 108 -13.63 -20.25 -13.94
C LYS A 108 -14.04 -19.11 -14.87
N ASN A 109 -15.20 -19.19 -15.53
CA ASN A 109 -15.65 -18.14 -16.44
C ASN A 109 -15.95 -16.84 -15.67
N PRO A 110 -15.26 -15.73 -15.96
CA PRO A 110 -15.39 -14.49 -15.19
C PRO A 110 -16.75 -13.81 -15.37
N GLN A 111 -17.32 -13.81 -16.58
CA GLN A 111 -18.60 -13.14 -16.85
C GLN A 111 -19.74 -13.84 -16.11
N LEU A 112 -19.79 -15.17 -16.19
CA LEU A 112 -20.82 -15.97 -15.54
C LEU A 112 -20.75 -15.81 -14.01
N ARG A 113 -19.54 -15.80 -13.45
CA ARG A 113 -19.32 -15.59 -12.01
C ARG A 113 -19.79 -14.22 -11.57
N GLN A 114 -19.49 -13.18 -12.34
CA GLN A 114 -19.92 -11.81 -12.03
C GLN A 114 -21.45 -11.70 -12.03
N MET A 115 -22.11 -12.26 -13.03
CA MET A 115 -23.57 -12.27 -13.11
C MET A 115 -24.20 -13.02 -11.93
N ALA A 116 -23.71 -14.21 -11.61
CA ALA A 116 -24.21 -15.01 -10.50
C ALA A 116 -24.07 -14.29 -9.14
N VAL A 117 -22.94 -13.64 -8.89
CA VAL A 117 -22.67 -12.87 -7.67
C VAL A 117 -23.51 -11.58 -7.62
N ALA A 118 -23.73 -10.92 -8.76
CA ALA A 118 -24.57 -9.73 -8.83
C ALA A 118 -26.03 -10.05 -8.45
N THR A 119 -26.58 -11.16 -8.95
CA THR A 119 -27.95 -11.61 -8.67
C THR A 119 -28.18 -11.96 -7.20
N ALA A 120 -27.17 -12.48 -6.49
CA ALA A 120 -27.31 -12.90 -5.09
C ALA A 120 -27.55 -11.74 -4.10
N GLY A 121 -27.23 -10.49 -4.47
CA GLY A 121 -27.37 -9.29 -3.63
C GLY A 121 -26.41 -9.27 -2.42
N PRO A 122 -25.95 -8.10 -1.93
CA PRO A 122 -25.09 -8.06 -0.75
C PRO A 122 -25.89 -8.29 0.54
N PHE A 123 -25.26 -8.91 1.55
CA PHE A 123 -25.75 -8.80 2.92
C PHE A 123 -25.43 -7.43 3.51
N ARG A 124 -26.20 -6.99 4.52
CA ARG A 124 -25.97 -5.70 5.19
C ARG A 124 -24.54 -5.60 5.73
N SER A 125 -23.88 -4.49 5.45
CA SER A 125 -22.61 -4.16 6.08
C SER A 125 -22.83 -3.95 7.59
N ARG A 126 -21.79 -4.21 8.37
CA ARG A 126 -21.86 -3.96 9.80
C ARG A 126 -21.95 -2.44 10.07
N PRO A 127 -22.66 -1.99 11.13
CA PRO A 127 -22.86 -0.57 11.41
C PRO A 127 -21.57 0.23 11.63
N ASP A 128 -20.51 -0.43 12.10
CA ASP A 128 -19.17 0.14 12.29
C ASP A 128 -18.43 0.42 10.97
N ASN A 129 -18.80 -0.26 9.88
CA ASN A 129 -18.21 -0.05 8.54
C ASN A 129 -18.93 1.02 7.72
N LEU A 130 -20.03 1.56 8.23
CA LEU A 130 -20.79 2.59 7.53
C LEU A 130 -20.09 3.95 7.67
N THR A 131 -19.98 4.68 6.56
CA THR A 131 -19.55 6.08 6.62
C THR A 131 -20.62 6.93 7.28
N THR A 132 -20.26 8.13 7.77
CA THR A 132 -21.22 9.05 8.42
C THR A 132 -22.43 9.35 7.53
N ALA A 133 -22.23 9.44 6.21
CA ALA A 133 -23.30 9.63 5.23
C ALA A 133 -24.22 8.40 5.09
N GLN A 134 -23.73 7.19 5.32
CA GLN A 134 -24.48 5.95 5.13
C GLN A 134 -25.27 5.52 6.38
N LYS A 135 -24.91 6.02 7.58
CA LYS A 135 -25.54 5.64 8.86
C LYS A 135 -27.01 6.04 9.00
N GLY A 136 -27.52 6.91 8.13
CA GLY A 136 -28.93 7.36 8.12
C GLY A 136 -29.77 6.86 6.94
N VAL A 137 -29.20 6.10 6.00
CA VAL A 137 -29.91 5.66 4.79
C VAL A 137 -30.52 4.28 5.01
N PRO A 138 -31.84 4.09 4.76
CA PRO A 138 -32.45 2.77 4.89
C PRO A 138 -31.86 1.81 3.85
N PHE A 139 -31.65 0.55 4.26
CA PHE A 139 -30.88 -0.46 3.51
C PHE A 139 -31.33 -0.64 2.04
N HIS A 140 -32.61 -0.49 1.74
CA HIS A 140 -33.15 -0.64 0.38
C HIS A 140 -32.74 0.50 -0.58
N MET A 141 -32.32 1.67 -0.08
CA MET A 141 -31.88 2.81 -0.89
C MET A 141 -30.35 2.89 -1.05
N ALA A 142 -29.58 2.19 -0.20
CA ALA A 142 -28.12 2.18 -0.27
C ALA A 142 -27.56 1.26 -1.36
N VAL A 143 -28.37 0.33 -1.88
CA VAL A 143 -27.97 -0.66 -2.91
C VAL A 143 -28.03 -0.06 -4.33
N THR A 144 -28.79 1.01 -4.54
CA THR A 144 -28.77 1.80 -5.77
C THR A 144 -27.68 2.87 -5.66
N GLY A 145 -26.44 2.51 -6.00
CA GLY A 145 -25.39 3.51 -6.26
C GLY A 145 -25.83 4.47 -7.38
N PRO A 146 -25.29 5.70 -7.44
CA PRO A 146 -25.67 6.65 -8.47
C PRO A 146 -25.38 6.04 -9.86
N ALA A 147 -26.41 5.99 -10.69
CA ALA A 147 -26.27 5.67 -12.09
C ALA A 147 -25.34 6.69 -12.76
N GLY A 148 -24.33 6.18 -13.47
CA GLY A 148 -23.68 6.86 -14.61
C GLY A 148 -23.14 8.27 -14.36
N GLY A 149 -21.87 8.36 -13.95
CA GLY A 149 -21.03 9.45 -14.44
C GLY A 149 -20.71 9.18 -15.90
N SER A 150 -21.40 9.90 -16.80
CA SER A 150 -21.11 9.97 -18.23
C SER A 150 -19.68 10.47 -18.46
N VAL A 151 -18.91 9.74 -19.27
CA VAL A 151 -17.81 10.30 -20.08
C VAL A 151 -18.37 10.53 -21.47
#